data_AF-A0A536V5R9-F1
#
_entry.id   AF-A0A536V5R9-F1
#
_cell.length_a   1.000
_cell.length_b   1.000
_cell.length_c   1.000
_cell.angle_alpha   90.00
_cell.angle_beta   90.00
_cell.angle_gamma   90.00
#
_symmetry.space_group_name_H-M   'P 1'
#
loop_
_entity.id
_entity.type
_entity.pdbx_description
1 polymer ?
#
loop_
_entity_poly.entity_id
_entity_poly.type
_entity_poly.pdbx_seq_one_letter_code
_entity_poly.pdbx_strand_id
1 'polypeptide(L)'
;MTSKRFPGRAAALGVGLMLSGWAGSAAAANNTECTKIGVCYCINADLKPVIESKIAHFRELAAQHRQAGKAVGYLSVPLSPAGGGYMNLNREVADSAKASIEKRFGADFVWVLNPAMPDADIPKGTGADYMLMWTTLLEGRDGFGEDFDFVYFVGPQDFSRVLGLDGISDMAKIDQYFERRLKSDPELEKAAQAGLTKAAFRKYYALKASIAFSRGAHDEWNIIRIVNERRRSESRFGIANQLPVLFDGRGAPPADSEAAVSDGYVGKCKS
;
A
#
# COMPACT_ATOMS: atom_id res chain seq x y z
N MET A 1 15.92 -43.65 83.25
CA MET A 1 17.24 -44.32 83.21
C MET A 1 17.65 -44.52 81.76
N THR A 2 18.88 -44.13 81.40
CA THR A 2 19.68 -44.53 80.21
C THR A 2 19.04 -44.29 78.83
N SER A 3 19.35 -43.19 78.14
CA SER A 3 20.55 -42.96 77.29
C SER A 3 20.76 -44.02 76.20
N LYS A 4 20.65 -43.60 74.92
CA LYS A 4 21.59 -43.93 73.84
C LYS A 4 21.40 -42.99 72.64
N ARG A 5 22.45 -42.23 72.33
CA ARG A 5 22.67 -41.49 71.07
C ARG A 5 23.02 -42.47 69.95
N PHE A 6 22.69 -42.15 68.69
CA PHE A 6 23.61 -42.25 67.55
C PHE A 6 23.20 -41.23 66.45
N PRO A 7 24.15 -40.69 65.66
CA PRO A 7 23.97 -39.55 64.76
C PRO A 7 23.78 -39.99 63.30
N GLY A 8 23.22 -39.12 62.45
CA GLY A 8 23.13 -39.44 61.02
C GLY A 8 22.62 -38.33 60.13
N ARG A 9 23.57 -37.68 59.44
CA ARG A 9 23.47 -37.06 58.11
C ARG A 9 22.64 -35.76 57.97
N ALA A 10 23.37 -34.65 57.94
CA ALA A 10 22.95 -33.43 57.27
C ALA A 10 22.91 -33.66 55.75
N ALA A 11 21.74 -33.48 55.14
CA ALA A 11 21.57 -33.33 53.71
C ALA A 11 21.50 -31.83 53.39
N ALA A 12 22.52 -31.30 52.71
CA ALA A 12 22.51 -29.95 52.19
C ALA A 12 21.59 -29.89 50.95
N LEU A 13 20.45 -29.23 51.08
CA LEU A 13 19.59 -28.83 49.96
C LEU A 13 20.25 -27.65 49.25
N GLY A 14 20.90 -27.91 48.11
CA GLY A 14 21.30 -26.88 47.17
C GLY A 14 20.08 -26.37 46.40
N VAL A 15 19.58 -25.19 46.75
CA VAL A 15 18.57 -24.47 45.97
C VAL A 15 19.28 -23.84 44.77
N GLY A 16 19.15 -24.48 43.60
CA GLY A 16 19.52 -23.88 42.33
C GLY A 16 18.52 -22.79 41.97
N LEU A 17 18.93 -21.52 42.09
CA LEU A 17 18.21 -20.39 41.51
C LEU A 17 18.22 -20.54 39.98
N MET A 18 17.12 -21.05 39.42
CA MET A 18 16.82 -20.84 38.00
C MET A 18 16.44 -19.38 37.82
N LEU A 19 17.39 -18.57 37.36
CA LEU A 19 17.11 -17.28 36.75
C LEU A 19 16.37 -17.54 35.43
N SER A 20 15.05 -17.62 35.51
CA SER A 20 14.15 -17.52 34.36
C SER A 20 14.32 -16.14 33.74
N GLY A 21 15.29 -16.01 32.84
CA GLY A 21 15.45 -14.85 31.98
C GLY A 21 14.16 -14.64 31.20
N TRP A 22 13.44 -13.59 31.54
CA TRP A 22 12.41 -13.04 30.68
C TRP A 22 13.10 -12.60 29.39
N ALA A 23 13.00 -13.42 28.35
CA ALA A 23 13.24 -12.98 27.00
C ALA A 23 12.17 -11.93 26.68
N GLY A 24 12.47 -10.67 26.97
CA GLY A 24 11.75 -9.55 26.38
C GLY A 24 11.77 -9.78 24.88
N SER A 25 10.59 -9.83 24.26
CA SER A 25 10.50 -9.83 22.80
C SER A 25 11.23 -8.58 22.33
N ALA A 26 12.41 -8.75 21.73
CA ALA A 26 13.15 -7.64 21.15
C ALA A 26 12.20 -6.97 20.15
N ALA A 27 11.84 -5.72 20.40
CA ALA A 27 11.11 -4.93 19.42
C ALA A 27 11.95 -4.92 18.14
N ALA A 28 11.36 -5.30 17.00
CA ALA A 28 12.05 -5.27 15.72
C ALA A 28 12.66 -3.88 15.50
N ALA A 29 13.93 -3.82 15.13
CA ALA A 29 14.61 -2.55 14.93
C ALA A 29 14.00 -1.83 13.73
N ASN A 30 13.68 -0.55 13.90
CA ASN A 30 13.24 0.30 12.79
C ASN A 30 14.44 1.06 12.23
N ASN A 31 14.54 1.13 10.90
CA ASN A 31 15.60 1.84 10.19
C ASN A 31 15.03 2.90 9.26
N THR A 32 15.73 4.03 9.18
CA THR A 32 15.45 5.02 8.13
C THR A 32 16.09 4.56 6.83
N GLU A 33 15.27 4.33 5.82
CA GLU A 33 15.72 4.00 4.47
C GLU A 33 15.33 5.15 3.53
N CYS A 34 16.25 5.57 2.67
CA CYS A 34 16.03 6.65 1.71
C CYS A 34 16.25 6.15 0.28
N THR A 35 15.41 6.63 -0.63
CA THR A 35 15.37 6.26 -2.04
C THR A 35 16.26 7.16 -2.90
N LYS A 36 16.47 6.83 -4.18
CA LYS A 36 17.33 7.61 -5.10
C LYS A 36 16.77 8.99 -5.41
N ILE A 37 15.47 9.20 -5.22
CA ILE A 37 14.81 10.51 -5.31
C ILE A 37 14.77 11.26 -3.97
N GLY A 38 15.45 10.75 -2.94
CA GLY A 38 15.61 11.45 -1.65
C GLY A 38 14.41 11.33 -0.71
N VAL A 39 13.42 10.50 -1.05
CA VAL A 39 12.27 10.23 -0.18
C VAL A 39 12.64 9.14 0.82
N CYS A 40 12.37 9.38 2.11
CA CYS A 40 12.76 8.48 3.20
C CYS A 40 11.56 7.92 3.96
N TYR A 41 11.70 6.70 4.46
CA TYR A 41 10.70 5.98 5.25
C TYR A 41 11.35 5.36 6.49
N CYS A 42 10.61 5.33 7.60
CA CYS A 42 10.96 4.52 8.76
C CYS A 42 10.33 3.13 8.62
N ILE A 43 11.15 2.14 8.27
CA ILE A 43 10.68 0.78 7.99
C ILE A 43 11.11 -0.18 9.10
N ASN A 44 10.42 -1.32 9.17
CA ASN A 44 10.89 -2.45 9.96
C ASN A 44 12.09 -3.10 9.24
N ALA A 45 13.25 -3.13 9.88
CA ALA A 45 14.48 -3.65 9.29
C ALA A 45 14.37 -5.13 8.88
N ASP A 46 13.59 -5.93 9.61
CA ASP A 46 13.40 -7.35 9.32
C ASP A 46 12.60 -7.58 8.03
N LEU A 47 11.83 -6.58 7.57
CA LEU A 47 11.04 -6.66 6.34
C LEU A 47 11.84 -6.25 5.09
N LYS A 48 13.05 -5.68 5.25
CA LYS A 48 13.86 -5.21 4.12
C LYS A 48 14.13 -6.29 3.07
N PRO A 49 14.52 -7.54 3.41
CA PRO A 49 14.70 -8.58 2.40
C PRO A 49 13.41 -8.94 1.65
N VAL A 50 12.26 -8.89 2.33
CA VAL A 50 10.95 -9.14 1.71
C VAL A 50 10.60 -8.02 0.74
N ILE A 51 10.83 -6.77 1.13
CA ILE A 51 10.64 -5.58 0.28
C ILE A 51 11.52 -5.69 -0.98
N GLU A 52 12.81 -5.98 -0.83
CA GLU A 52 13.76 -6.12 -1.94
C GLU A 52 13.36 -7.24 -2.91
N SER A 53 12.93 -8.39 -2.38
CA SER A 53 12.43 -9.51 -3.19
C SER A 53 11.20 -9.13 -4.01
N LYS A 54 10.24 -8.41 -3.41
CA LYS A 54 9.04 -7.93 -4.12
C LYS A 54 9.36 -6.89 -5.18
N ILE A 55 10.29 -5.96 -4.91
CA ILE A 55 10.78 -5.01 -5.91
C ILE A 55 11.37 -5.75 -7.11
N ALA A 56 12.22 -6.75 -6.87
CA ALA A 56 12.81 -7.54 -7.93
C ALA A 56 11.74 -8.28 -8.76
N HIS A 57 10.78 -8.92 -8.09
CA HIS A 57 9.67 -9.61 -8.74
C HIS A 57 8.82 -8.67 -9.63
N PHE A 58 8.40 -7.52 -9.11
CA PHE A 58 7.54 -6.60 -9.89
C PHE A 58 8.29 -5.92 -11.05
N ARG A 59 9.59 -5.66 -10.90
CA ARG A 59 10.43 -5.21 -12.03
C ARG A 59 10.54 -6.26 -13.10
N GLU A 60 10.70 -7.53 -12.73
CA GLU A 60 10.72 -8.64 -13.68
C GLU A 60 9.39 -8.74 -14.42
N LEU A 61 8.27 -8.68 -13.69
CA LEU A 61 6.93 -8.73 -14.29
C LEU A 61 6.69 -7.57 -15.27
N ALA A 62 7.05 -6.33 -14.89
CA ALA A 62 7.00 -5.18 -15.78
C ALA A 62 7.88 -5.38 -17.04
N ALA A 63 9.10 -5.89 -16.87
CA ALA A 63 10.00 -6.18 -17.98
C ALA A 63 9.46 -7.25 -18.93
N GLN A 64 8.82 -8.31 -18.41
CA GLN A 64 8.19 -9.35 -19.22
C GLN A 64 7.06 -8.78 -20.08
N HIS A 65 6.19 -7.95 -19.50
CA HIS A 65 5.12 -7.30 -20.28
C HIS A 65 5.65 -6.32 -21.32
N ARG A 66 6.73 -5.59 -21.01
CA ARG A 66 7.41 -4.74 -21.99
C ARG A 66 8.04 -5.54 -23.12
N GLN A 67 8.69 -6.67 -22.83
CA GLN A 67 9.25 -7.57 -23.85
C GLN A 67 8.15 -8.16 -24.75
N ALA A 68 6.94 -8.33 -24.23
CA ALA A 68 5.76 -8.69 -25.01
C ALA A 68 5.16 -7.52 -25.83
N GLY A 69 5.83 -6.36 -25.87
CA GLY A 69 5.40 -5.20 -26.66
C GLY A 69 4.34 -4.33 -26.01
N LYS A 70 4.04 -4.53 -24.71
CA LYS A 70 3.04 -3.74 -23.99
C LYS A 70 3.64 -2.51 -23.33
N ALA A 71 2.87 -1.42 -23.31
CA ALA A 71 3.10 -0.33 -22.37
C ALA A 71 2.73 -0.77 -20.94
N VAL A 72 3.54 -0.36 -19.98
CA VAL A 72 3.45 -0.76 -18.57
C VAL A 72 2.90 0.42 -17.75
N GLY A 73 1.71 0.26 -17.18
CA GLY A 73 1.10 1.24 -16.28
C GLY A 73 1.28 0.88 -14.81
N TYR A 74 1.33 1.88 -13.93
CA TYR A 74 1.13 1.69 -12.48
C TYR A 74 -0.26 2.19 -12.06
N LEU A 75 -0.95 1.42 -11.22
CA LEU A 75 -2.22 1.81 -10.62
C LEU A 75 -2.03 2.27 -9.17
N SER A 76 -2.53 3.45 -8.81
CA SER A 76 -2.66 3.93 -7.43
C SER A 76 -4.11 3.81 -6.96
N VAL A 77 -4.33 3.17 -5.82
CA VAL A 77 -5.66 2.92 -5.23
C VAL A 77 -5.60 3.09 -3.70
N PRO A 78 -6.61 3.71 -3.05
CA PRO A 78 -6.62 3.88 -1.60
C PRO A 78 -6.96 2.56 -0.88
N LEU A 79 -6.00 1.66 -0.70
CA LEU A 79 -6.26 0.33 -0.11
C LEU A 79 -6.63 0.36 1.38
N SER A 80 -6.11 1.34 2.13
CA SER A 80 -6.34 1.43 3.58
C SER A 80 -7.82 1.60 3.92
N PRO A 81 -8.33 0.91 4.96
CA PRO A 81 -9.72 1.08 5.43
C PRO A 81 -9.95 2.40 6.21
N ALA A 82 -8.95 3.27 6.30
CA ALA A 82 -9.04 4.53 7.03
C ALA A 82 -10.24 5.39 6.56
N GLY A 83 -10.88 6.09 7.50
CA GLY A 83 -11.94 7.05 7.20
C GLY A 83 -13.29 6.45 6.79
N GLY A 84 -13.48 5.13 6.95
CA GLY A 84 -14.72 4.42 6.61
C GLY A 84 -14.62 3.54 5.36
N GLY A 85 -13.42 3.40 4.77
CA GLY A 85 -13.17 2.47 3.68
C GLY A 85 -13.18 1.01 4.13
N TYR A 86 -13.34 0.11 3.16
CA TYR A 86 -13.28 -1.32 3.36
C TYR A 86 -12.29 -1.92 2.37
N MET A 87 -11.22 -2.52 2.90
CA MET A 87 -10.05 -2.93 2.11
C MET A 87 -10.40 -3.90 0.98
N ASN A 88 -11.26 -4.89 1.21
CA ASN A 88 -11.62 -5.86 0.15
C ASN A 88 -12.39 -5.18 -0.99
N LEU A 89 -13.33 -4.28 -0.69
CA LEU A 89 -14.00 -3.49 -1.74
C LEU A 89 -12.99 -2.59 -2.47
N ASN A 90 -12.01 -2.02 -1.78
CA ASN A 90 -10.98 -1.22 -2.44
C ASN A 90 -10.08 -2.07 -3.35
N ARG A 91 -9.83 -3.34 -3.01
CA ARG A 91 -9.17 -4.31 -3.91
C ARG A 91 -10.03 -4.63 -5.13
N GLU A 92 -11.33 -4.86 -4.95
CA GLU A 92 -12.29 -5.06 -6.05
C GLU A 92 -12.31 -3.85 -7.02
N VAL A 93 -12.24 -2.63 -6.47
CA VAL A 93 -12.12 -1.39 -7.26
C VAL A 93 -10.81 -1.35 -8.03
N ALA A 94 -9.70 -1.78 -7.43
CA ALA A 94 -8.42 -1.84 -8.11
C ALA A 94 -8.44 -2.82 -9.31
N ASP A 95 -9.02 -4.01 -9.12
CA ASP A 95 -9.18 -5.01 -10.19
C ASP A 95 -10.08 -4.49 -11.33
N SER A 96 -11.21 -3.86 -10.96
CA SER A 96 -12.12 -3.21 -11.90
C SER A 96 -11.44 -2.07 -12.67
N ALA A 97 -10.63 -1.25 -12.01
CA ALA A 97 -9.88 -0.16 -12.63
C ALA A 97 -8.82 -0.70 -13.60
N LYS A 98 -8.00 -1.68 -13.19
CA LYS A 98 -7.05 -2.37 -14.07
C LYS A 98 -7.74 -2.90 -15.32
N ALA A 99 -8.82 -3.68 -15.15
CA ALA A 99 -9.56 -4.25 -16.27
C ALA A 99 -10.14 -3.16 -17.19
N SER A 100 -10.64 -2.06 -16.64
CA SER A 100 -11.16 -0.93 -17.42
C SER A 100 -10.06 -0.22 -18.22
N ILE A 101 -8.88 -0.03 -17.64
CA ILE A 101 -7.73 0.61 -18.30
C ILE A 101 -7.24 -0.28 -19.46
N GLU A 102 -7.01 -1.56 -19.20
CA GLU A 102 -6.56 -2.51 -20.22
C GLU A 102 -7.60 -2.68 -21.32
N LYS A 103 -8.90 -2.70 -20.99
CA LYS A 103 -9.97 -2.70 -22.00
C LYS A 103 -9.96 -1.43 -22.85
N ARG A 104 -9.76 -0.26 -22.24
CA ARG A 104 -9.78 1.03 -22.95
C ARG A 104 -8.63 1.14 -23.96
N PHE A 105 -7.42 0.77 -23.54
CA PHE A 105 -6.22 0.92 -24.38
C PHE A 105 -5.93 -0.32 -25.24
N GLY A 106 -6.62 -1.42 -24.97
CA GLY A 106 -6.40 -2.72 -25.62
C GLY A 106 -5.49 -3.59 -24.77
N ALA A 107 -5.99 -4.75 -24.36
CA ALA A 107 -5.27 -5.67 -23.48
C ALA A 107 -4.01 -6.27 -24.13
N ASP A 108 -3.91 -6.21 -25.45
CA ASP A 108 -2.71 -6.58 -26.21
C ASP A 108 -1.61 -5.52 -26.15
N PHE A 109 -1.96 -4.27 -25.84
CA PHE A 109 -1.05 -3.12 -25.88
C PHE A 109 -0.70 -2.56 -24.50
N VAL A 110 -1.54 -2.79 -23.49
CA VAL A 110 -1.33 -2.27 -22.14
C VAL A 110 -1.41 -3.38 -21.11
N TRP A 111 -0.50 -3.32 -20.14
CA TRP A 111 -0.61 -4.04 -18.89
C TRP A 111 -0.45 -3.07 -17.71
N VAL A 112 -1.25 -3.23 -16.67
CA VAL A 112 -1.20 -2.37 -15.48
C VAL A 112 -0.79 -3.17 -14.25
N LEU A 113 0.27 -2.74 -13.56
CA LEU A 113 0.61 -3.24 -12.23
C LEU A 113 -0.45 -2.77 -11.23
N ASN A 114 -1.11 -3.72 -10.57
CA ASN A 114 -2.13 -3.47 -9.55
C ASN A 114 -1.56 -3.74 -8.14
N PRO A 115 -1.29 -2.72 -7.31
CA PRO A 115 -0.82 -2.89 -5.93
C PRO A 115 -1.76 -3.67 -5.00
N ALA A 116 -3.02 -3.88 -5.39
CA ALA A 116 -4.00 -4.62 -4.61
C ALA A 116 -3.83 -6.15 -4.69
N MET A 117 -2.97 -6.65 -5.57
CA MET A 117 -2.77 -8.07 -5.80
C MET A 117 -2.16 -8.77 -4.57
N PRO A 118 -2.55 -10.02 -4.26
CA PRO A 118 -2.01 -10.74 -3.09
C PRO A 118 -0.48 -10.81 -3.04
N ASP A 119 0.17 -10.91 -4.20
CA ASP A 119 1.64 -10.96 -4.30
C ASP A 119 2.32 -9.67 -3.79
N ALA A 120 1.59 -8.56 -3.70
CA ALA A 120 2.08 -7.31 -3.14
C ALA A 120 2.05 -7.28 -1.61
N ASP A 121 1.30 -8.16 -0.96
CA ASP A 121 1.12 -8.13 0.49
C ASP A 121 2.46 -8.38 1.21
N ILE A 122 2.83 -7.47 2.10
CA ILE A 122 3.96 -7.60 3.04
C ILE A 122 3.36 -8.01 4.39
N PRO A 123 3.48 -9.28 4.82
CA PRO A 123 2.97 -9.71 6.11
C PRO A 123 3.57 -8.88 7.24
N LYS A 124 2.71 -8.34 8.12
CA LYS A 124 3.09 -7.42 9.22
C LYS A 124 3.70 -6.08 8.75
N GLY A 125 3.66 -5.78 7.45
CA GLY A 125 4.10 -4.51 6.90
C GLY A 125 3.18 -3.37 7.32
N THR A 126 3.78 -2.23 7.58
CA THR A 126 3.11 -0.94 7.78
C THR A 126 3.10 -0.15 6.48
N GLY A 127 2.34 0.94 6.42
CA GLY A 127 2.32 1.80 5.24
C GLY A 127 3.70 2.34 4.82
N ALA A 128 4.62 2.55 5.77
CA ALA A 128 5.99 2.96 5.44
C ALA A 128 6.78 1.85 4.73
N ASP A 129 6.59 0.59 5.13
CA ASP A 129 7.22 -0.58 4.48
C ASP A 129 6.72 -0.74 3.04
N TYR A 130 5.40 -0.62 2.83
CA TYR A 130 4.80 -0.61 1.49
C TYR A 130 5.30 0.58 0.67
N MET A 131 5.37 1.78 1.26
CA MET A 131 5.80 2.96 0.53
C MET A 131 7.28 2.92 0.16
N LEU A 132 8.17 2.30 0.94
CA LEU A 132 9.55 2.05 0.49
C LEU A 132 9.54 1.16 -0.76
N MET A 133 8.77 0.07 -0.76
CA MET A 133 8.63 -0.83 -1.91
C MET A 133 8.13 -0.09 -3.15
N TRP A 134 7.01 0.62 -3.03
CA TRP A 134 6.39 1.32 -4.16
C TRP A 134 7.23 2.49 -4.65
N THR A 135 7.85 3.26 -3.75
CA THR A 135 8.75 4.36 -4.16
C THR A 135 9.93 3.82 -4.95
N THR A 136 10.54 2.73 -4.50
CA THR A 136 11.70 2.13 -5.18
C THR A 136 11.32 1.59 -6.57
N LEU A 137 10.09 1.09 -6.73
CA LEU A 137 9.57 0.70 -8.04
C LEU A 137 9.30 1.92 -8.93
N LEU A 138 8.53 2.89 -8.43
CA LEU A 138 8.09 4.08 -9.17
C LEU A 138 9.24 5.01 -9.56
N GLU A 139 10.28 5.11 -8.74
CA GLU A 139 11.47 5.89 -9.08
C GLU A 139 12.34 5.22 -10.15
N GLY A 140 12.18 3.91 -10.39
CA GLY A 140 13.03 3.14 -11.28
C GLY A 140 14.45 2.91 -10.74
N ARG A 141 15.33 2.32 -11.54
CA ARG A 141 16.75 2.09 -11.19
C ARG A 141 17.55 3.39 -11.19
N ASP A 142 17.21 4.36 -12.04
CA ASP A 142 17.97 5.60 -12.19
C ASP A 142 17.30 6.82 -11.53
N GLY A 143 16.13 6.65 -10.92
CA GLY A 143 15.37 7.77 -10.34
C GLY A 143 14.57 8.56 -11.39
N PHE A 144 14.25 7.95 -12.53
CA PHE A 144 13.46 8.55 -13.61
C PHE A 144 12.18 7.77 -13.94
N GLY A 145 11.85 6.71 -13.19
CA GLY A 145 10.63 5.92 -13.38
C GLY A 145 10.58 5.17 -14.71
N GLU A 146 11.73 4.69 -15.18
CA GLU A 146 11.88 4.01 -16.47
C GLU A 146 11.22 2.61 -16.54
N ASP A 147 10.79 2.06 -15.42
CA ASP A 147 10.04 0.81 -15.38
C ASP A 147 8.58 1.00 -15.83
N PHE A 148 8.07 2.23 -15.92
CA PHE A 148 6.68 2.54 -16.28
C PHE A 148 6.55 3.51 -17.46
N ASP A 149 5.45 3.38 -18.18
CA ASP A 149 5.07 4.20 -19.34
C ASP A 149 3.95 5.19 -19.00
N PHE A 150 3.17 4.94 -17.94
CA PHE A 150 2.19 5.87 -17.38
C PHE A 150 1.80 5.50 -15.95
N VAL A 151 1.11 6.41 -15.27
CA VAL A 151 0.59 6.22 -13.92
C VAL A 151 -0.90 6.56 -13.90
N TYR A 152 -1.71 5.74 -13.25
CA TYR A 152 -3.15 5.94 -13.14
C TYR A 152 -3.56 6.01 -11.67
N PHE A 153 -4.22 7.09 -11.28
CA PHE A 153 -4.79 7.30 -9.97
C PHE A 153 -6.31 7.10 -10.03
N VAL A 154 -6.83 6.16 -9.23
CA VAL A 154 -8.28 5.93 -9.18
C VAL A 154 -9.03 7.14 -8.62
N GLY A 155 -10.17 7.43 -9.22
CA GLY A 155 -11.07 8.48 -8.75
C GLY A 155 -12.50 7.99 -8.56
N PRO A 156 -13.44 8.91 -8.30
CA PRO A 156 -14.83 8.58 -7.97
C PRO A 156 -15.54 7.71 -9.03
N GLN A 157 -15.22 7.84 -10.33
CA GLN A 157 -15.86 7.03 -11.37
C GLN A 157 -15.44 5.57 -11.32
N ASP A 158 -14.21 5.28 -10.88
CA ASP A 158 -13.75 3.90 -10.68
C ASP A 158 -14.51 3.19 -9.56
N PHE A 159 -14.79 3.89 -8.46
CA PHE A 159 -15.65 3.37 -7.39
C PHE A 159 -17.11 3.28 -7.82
N SER A 160 -17.61 4.29 -8.54
CA SER A 160 -18.99 4.32 -9.04
C SER A 160 -19.31 3.11 -9.91
N ARG A 161 -18.35 2.67 -10.74
CA ARG A 161 -18.48 1.48 -11.59
C ARG A 161 -18.73 0.20 -10.78
N VAL A 162 -18.02 0.01 -9.67
CA VAL A 162 -18.18 -1.18 -8.82
C VAL A 162 -19.46 -1.09 -7.98
N LEU A 163 -19.79 0.09 -7.47
CA LEU A 163 -20.93 0.31 -6.60
C LEU A 163 -22.26 0.53 -7.33
N GLY A 164 -22.25 0.64 -8.67
CA GLY A 164 -23.44 0.91 -9.48
C GLY A 164 -24.03 2.30 -9.26
N LEU A 165 -23.15 3.29 -9.04
CA LEU A 165 -23.53 4.68 -8.81
C LEU A 165 -23.72 5.41 -10.14
N ASP A 166 -24.76 6.22 -10.21
CA ASP A 166 -25.17 6.93 -11.43
C ASP A 166 -25.52 8.41 -11.16
N GLY A 167 -25.25 8.91 -9.95
CA GLY A 167 -25.60 10.25 -9.52
C GLY A 167 -27.03 10.38 -8.96
N ILE A 168 -27.82 9.30 -8.93
CA ILE A 168 -29.20 9.31 -8.42
C ILE A 168 -29.26 8.48 -7.14
N SER A 169 -29.44 9.19 -6.02
CA SER A 169 -29.58 8.58 -4.69
C SER A 169 -28.43 7.63 -4.32
N ASP A 170 -27.21 7.93 -4.77
CA ASP A 170 -26.03 7.07 -4.59
C ASP A 170 -25.78 6.69 -3.13
N MET A 171 -25.98 7.61 -2.20
CA MET A 171 -25.88 7.33 -0.76
C MET A 171 -26.84 6.22 -0.29
N ALA A 172 -28.05 6.15 -0.84
CA ALA A 172 -29.00 5.09 -0.53
C ALA A 172 -28.58 3.75 -1.17
N LYS A 173 -28.04 3.78 -2.40
CA LYS A 173 -27.47 2.60 -3.06
C LYS A 173 -26.29 2.03 -2.28
N ILE A 174 -25.43 2.88 -1.74
CA ILE A 174 -24.30 2.46 -0.91
C ILE A 174 -24.77 1.83 0.41
N ASP A 175 -25.81 2.37 1.06
CA ASP A 175 -26.41 1.73 2.24
C ASP A 175 -26.94 0.32 1.91
N GLN A 176 -27.67 0.19 0.79
CA GLN A 176 -28.19 -1.10 0.32
C GLN A 176 -27.05 -2.07 -0.06
N TYR A 177 -25.96 -1.56 -0.64
CA TYR A 177 -24.76 -2.34 -0.92
C TYR A 177 -24.19 -2.91 0.37
N PHE A 178 -23.97 -2.06 1.38
CA PHE A 178 -23.43 -2.45 2.67
C PHE A 178 -24.30 -3.52 3.34
N GLU A 179 -25.60 -3.31 3.43
CA GLU A 179 -26.54 -4.26 4.07
C GLU A 179 -26.60 -5.61 3.36
N ARG A 180 -26.53 -5.61 2.03
CA ARG A 180 -26.50 -6.84 1.24
C ARG A 180 -25.19 -7.58 1.42
N ARG A 181 -24.06 -6.87 1.34
CA ARG A 181 -22.72 -7.44 1.43
C ARG A 181 -22.44 -7.98 2.82
N LEU A 182 -22.91 -7.30 3.87
CA LEU A 182 -22.76 -7.72 5.27
C LEU A 182 -23.33 -9.13 5.53
N LYS A 183 -24.34 -9.57 4.77
CA LYS A 183 -24.94 -10.91 4.89
C LYS A 183 -24.10 -12.02 4.27
N SER A 184 -23.15 -11.68 3.40
CA SER A 184 -22.43 -12.64 2.55
C SER A 184 -20.90 -12.52 2.64
N ASP A 185 -20.40 -11.49 3.32
CA ASP A 185 -18.98 -11.16 3.42
C ASP A 185 -18.55 -11.19 4.90
N PRO A 186 -17.97 -12.31 5.37
CA PRO A 186 -17.54 -12.46 6.75
C PRO A 186 -16.48 -11.43 7.18
N GLU A 187 -15.65 -10.95 6.25
CA GLU A 187 -14.64 -9.95 6.56
C GLU A 187 -15.26 -8.55 6.71
N LEU A 188 -16.33 -8.25 5.96
CA LEU A 188 -17.11 -7.03 6.20
C LEU A 188 -17.86 -7.09 7.52
N GLU A 189 -18.41 -8.25 7.88
CA GLU A 189 -19.04 -8.47 9.18
C GLU A 189 -18.04 -8.25 10.32
N LYS A 190 -16.85 -8.84 10.22
CA LYS A 190 -15.76 -8.64 11.18
C LYS A 190 -15.32 -7.18 11.26
N ALA A 191 -15.22 -6.48 10.13
CA ALA A 191 -14.91 -5.05 10.12
C ALA A 191 -16.01 -4.22 10.82
N ALA A 192 -17.28 -4.58 10.63
CA ALA A 192 -18.41 -3.93 11.29
C ALA A 192 -18.38 -4.15 12.82
N GLN A 193 -18.10 -5.38 13.25
CA GLN A 193 -17.88 -5.72 14.66
C GLN A 193 -16.69 -4.97 15.27
N ALA A 194 -15.66 -4.69 14.46
CA ALA A 194 -14.50 -3.88 14.84
C ALA A 194 -14.74 -2.35 14.76
N GLY A 195 -15.96 -1.90 14.46
CA GLY A 195 -16.37 -0.49 14.54
C GLY A 195 -16.64 0.20 13.19
N LEU A 196 -16.56 -0.50 12.05
CA LEU A 196 -17.01 0.05 10.77
C LEU A 196 -18.53 0.20 10.75
N THR A 197 -19.03 1.43 10.83
CA THR A 197 -20.46 1.70 10.78
C THR A 197 -20.96 1.88 9.35
N LYS A 198 -22.21 1.51 9.08
CA LYS A 198 -22.90 1.78 7.80
C LYS A 198 -22.81 3.26 7.40
N ALA A 199 -22.98 4.17 8.35
CA ALA A 199 -22.90 5.60 8.09
C ALA A 199 -21.48 6.07 7.71
N ALA A 200 -20.43 5.50 8.32
CA ALA A 200 -19.04 5.79 7.96
C ALA A 200 -18.72 5.25 6.56
N PHE A 201 -19.12 4.00 6.27
CA PHE A 201 -18.98 3.36 4.96
C PHE A 201 -19.65 4.21 3.87
N ARG A 202 -20.92 4.59 4.07
CA ARG A 202 -21.64 5.46 3.13
C ARG A 202 -20.95 6.78 2.90
N LYS A 203 -20.55 7.48 3.96
CA LYS A 203 -19.87 8.78 3.83
C LYS A 203 -18.54 8.64 3.09
N TYR A 204 -17.80 7.57 3.34
CA TYR A 204 -16.54 7.31 2.64
C TYR A 204 -16.79 7.10 1.15
N TYR A 205 -17.62 6.13 0.77
CA TYR A 205 -17.82 5.79 -0.64
C TYR A 205 -18.60 6.82 -1.44
N ALA A 206 -19.41 7.66 -0.78
CA ALA A 206 -20.13 8.73 -1.46
C ALA A 206 -19.30 10.01 -1.64
N LEU A 207 -18.37 10.33 -0.73
CA LEU A 207 -17.72 11.64 -0.67
C LEU A 207 -16.19 11.60 -0.74
N LYS A 208 -15.57 10.46 -0.42
CA LYS A 208 -14.12 10.34 -0.20
C LYS A 208 -13.44 9.27 -1.04
N ALA A 209 -14.20 8.43 -1.75
CA ALA A 209 -13.70 7.33 -2.56
C ALA A 209 -12.85 7.82 -3.75
N SER A 210 -11.58 8.12 -3.48
CA SER A 210 -10.55 8.56 -4.41
C SER A 210 -9.18 8.51 -3.73
N ILE A 211 -8.12 8.69 -4.52
CA ILE A 211 -6.76 8.86 -3.99
C ILE A 211 -6.57 10.04 -3.02
N ALA A 212 -7.43 11.06 -3.06
CA ALA A 212 -7.31 12.28 -2.25
C ALA A 212 -7.46 12.06 -0.73
N PHE A 213 -7.83 10.85 -0.30
CA PHE A 213 -7.99 10.48 1.11
C PHE A 213 -7.12 9.29 1.49
N SER A 214 -6.02 9.06 0.76
CA SER A 214 -5.06 7.99 1.02
C SER A 214 -3.65 8.53 1.21
N ARG A 215 -3.05 8.18 2.36
CA ARG A 215 -1.64 8.51 2.66
C ARG A 215 -0.70 7.91 1.61
N GLY A 216 -0.90 6.66 1.23
CA GLY A 216 -0.04 6.01 0.22
C GLY A 216 -0.17 6.70 -1.15
N ALA A 217 -1.39 7.03 -1.57
CA ALA A 217 -1.61 7.65 -2.87
C ALA A 217 -1.09 9.09 -2.94
N HIS A 218 -1.09 9.80 -1.82
CA HIS A 218 -0.44 11.10 -1.71
C HIS A 218 1.08 11.01 -1.89
N ASP A 219 1.72 10.03 -1.24
CA ASP A 219 3.15 9.78 -1.44
C ASP A 219 3.42 9.42 -2.92
N GLU A 220 2.63 8.52 -3.51
CA GLU A 220 2.73 8.14 -4.92
C GLU A 220 2.60 9.33 -5.86
N TRP A 221 1.65 10.23 -5.63
CA TRP A 221 1.52 11.46 -6.40
C TRP A 221 2.77 12.32 -6.32
N ASN A 222 3.28 12.55 -5.11
CA ASN A 222 4.50 13.33 -4.88
C ASN A 222 5.74 12.66 -5.52
N ILE A 223 5.84 11.34 -5.48
CA ILE A 223 6.91 10.57 -6.13
C ILE A 223 6.90 10.81 -7.64
N ILE A 224 5.74 10.68 -8.28
CA ILE A 224 5.63 10.88 -9.74
C ILE A 224 5.90 12.33 -10.13
N ARG A 225 5.45 13.29 -9.32
CA ARG A 225 5.81 14.70 -9.49
C ARG A 225 7.32 14.91 -9.46
N ILE A 226 8.02 14.34 -8.47
CA ILE A 226 9.50 14.43 -8.35
C ILE A 226 10.19 13.76 -9.54
N VAL A 227 9.72 12.57 -9.96
CA VAL A 227 10.25 11.86 -11.12
C VAL A 227 10.10 12.71 -12.39
N ASN A 228 8.94 13.31 -12.62
CA ASN A 228 8.70 14.15 -13.79
C ASN A 228 9.50 15.46 -13.73
N GLU A 229 9.68 16.05 -12.55
CA GLU A 229 10.58 17.20 -12.35
C GLU A 229 12.01 16.85 -12.79
N ARG A 230 12.52 15.67 -12.40
CA ARG A 230 13.84 15.16 -12.83
C ARG A 230 13.89 14.86 -14.33
N ARG A 231 12.83 14.30 -14.92
CA ARG A 231 12.77 14.04 -16.37
C ARG A 231 12.80 15.35 -17.16
N ARG A 232 12.11 16.40 -16.72
CA ARG A 232 12.14 17.72 -17.38
C ARG A 232 13.52 18.38 -17.36
N SER A 233 14.29 18.19 -16.30
CA SER A 233 15.64 18.74 -16.18
C SER A 233 16.73 17.90 -16.88
N GLU A 234 16.38 16.72 -17.39
CA GLU A 234 17.31 15.82 -18.08
C GLU A 234 17.10 15.85 -19.60
N SER A 235 18.19 16.10 -20.33
CA SER A 235 18.23 16.24 -21.79
C SER A 235 17.66 15.04 -22.55
N ARG A 236 17.87 13.81 -22.06
CA ARG A 236 17.38 12.59 -22.70
C ARG A 236 15.86 12.42 -22.63
N PHE A 237 15.19 13.14 -21.73
CA PHE A 237 13.75 13.07 -21.55
C PHE A 237 13.07 14.39 -21.92
N GLY A 238 13.35 15.46 -21.17
CA GLY A 238 12.68 16.74 -21.30
C GLY A 238 11.17 16.67 -21.06
N ILE A 239 10.45 17.72 -21.47
CA ILE A 239 8.99 17.86 -21.28
C ILE A 239 8.22 16.75 -22.02
N ALA A 240 8.69 16.34 -23.20
CA ALA A 240 7.98 15.40 -24.07
C ALA A 240 8.00 13.95 -23.58
N ASN A 241 8.96 13.57 -22.73
CA ASN A 241 9.11 12.20 -22.24
C ASN A 241 8.91 12.09 -20.71
N GLN A 242 8.04 12.93 -20.16
CA GLN A 242 7.51 12.75 -18.81
C GLN A 242 6.60 11.52 -18.74
N LEU A 243 6.40 10.98 -17.55
CA LEU A 243 5.36 9.99 -17.29
C LEU A 243 3.97 10.66 -17.37
N PRO A 244 3.09 10.23 -18.28
CA PRO A 244 1.70 10.66 -18.28
C PRO A 244 1.01 10.26 -16.97
N VAL A 245 0.33 11.22 -16.36
CA VAL A 245 -0.50 11.01 -15.17
C VAL A 245 -1.96 11.00 -15.57
N LEU A 246 -2.66 9.91 -15.26
CA LEU A 246 -4.09 9.78 -15.45
C LEU A 246 -4.79 9.79 -14.09
N PHE A 247 -5.92 10.46 -14.01
CA PHE A 247 -6.81 10.46 -12.85
C PHE A 247 -8.25 10.22 -13.33
N ASP A 248 -8.92 9.25 -12.71
CA ASP A 248 -10.35 8.99 -12.93
C ASP A 248 -10.74 8.84 -14.42
N GLY A 249 -9.91 8.12 -15.18
CA GLY A 249 -10.13 7.87 -16.60
C GLY A 249 -9.74 9.02 -17.52
N ARG A 250 -9.05 10.07 -17.05
CA ARG A 250 -8.65 11.22 -17.87
C ARG A 250 -7.19 11.59 -17.61
N GLY A 251 -6.55 12.28 -18.55
CA GLY A 251 -5.24 12.87 -18.28
C GLY A 251 -5.38 13.96 -17.21
N ALA A 252 -4.47 13.97 -16.23
CA ALA A 252 -4.40 15.05 -15.26
C ALA A 252 -3.97 16.35 -15.96
N PRO A 253 -4.60 17.49 -15.65
CA PRO A 253 -4.12 18.79 -16.14
C PRO A 253 -2.67 19.04 -15.73
N PRO A 254 -1.86 19.74 -16.56
CA PRO A 254 -0.44 19.97 -16.25
C PRO A 254 -0.22 20.57 -14.87
N ALA A 255 -0.97 21.61 -14.52
CA ALA A 255 -0.87 22.28 -13.22
C ALA A 255 -1.12 21.33 -12.04
N ASP A 256 -2.10 20.42 -12.18
CA ASP A 256 -2.41 19.45 -11.14
C ASP A 256 -1.26 18.43 -11.03
N SER A 257 -0.81 17.88 -12.16
CA SER A 257 0.25 16.86 -12.21
C SER A 257 1.61 17.34 -11.69
N GLU A 258 1.84 18.66 -11.65
CA GLU A 258 3.07 19.27 -11.16
C GLU A 258 2.95 19.83 -9.73
N ALA A 259 1.75 19.83 -9.15
CA ALA A 259 1.51 20.33 -7.80
C ALA A 259 1.82 19.25 -6.75
N ALA A 260 2.51 19.66 -5.68
CA ALA A 260 2.73 18.82 -4.52
C ALA A 260 1.44 18.69 -3.68
N VAL A 261 1.23 17.53 -3.08
CA VAL A 261 0.16 17.26 -2.12
C VAL A 261 0.73 16.95 -0.74
N SER A 262 -0.11 16.88 0.28
CA SER A 262 0.33 16.57 1.65
C SER A 262 1.01 15.20 1.72
N ASP A 263 2.10 15.09 2.48
CA ASP A 263 2.77 13.80 2.69
C ASP A 263 1.88 12.78 3.42
N GLY A 264 2.08 11.52 3.07
CA GLY A 264 1.48 10.34 3.67
C GLY A 264 2.37 9.72 4.73
N TYR A 265 3.17 8.72 4.34
CA TYR A 265 4.05 7.93 5.20
C TYR A 265 5.51 8.41 5.17
N VAL A 266 5.86 9.37 4.31
CA VAL A 266 7.20 9.96 4.24
C VAL A 266 7.63 10.44 5.63
N GLY A 267 8.86 10.06 6.01
CA GLY A 267 9.44 10.44 7.28
C GLY A 267 10.57 9.52 7.72
N LYS A 268 11.47 10.05 8.54
CA LYS A 268 12.56 9.29 9.18
C LYS A 268 12.08 8.67 10.49
N CYS A 269 12.81 7.67 10.97
CA CYS A 269 12.56 7.14 12.31
C CYS A 269 12.78 8.21 13.37
N LYS A 270 11.94 8.19 14.41
CA LYS A 270 12.14 9.05 15.57
C LYS A 270 13.38 8.57 16.31
N SER A 271 14.30 9.49 16.57
CA SER A 271 15.46 9.30 17.44
C SER A 271 15.05 9.13 18.90
#